data_AF-A0A7Y2DDY5-F1
#
_entry.id   AF-A0A7Y2DDY5-F1
#
_cell.length_a   1.000
_cell.length_b   1.000
_cell.length_c   1.000
_cell.angle_alpha   90.00
_cell.angle_beta   90.00
_cell.angle_gamma   90.00
#
_symmetry.space_group_name_H-M   'P 1'
#
loop_
_entity.id
_entity.type
_entity.pdbx_description
1 polymer ?
#
loop_
_entity_poly.entity_id
_entity_poly.type
_entity_poly.pdbx_seq_one_letter_code
_entity_poly.pdbx_strand_id
1 'polypeptide(L)' 'MEKPPTDVAKLLEQWMEWERGDETPGRVLANLKTGGLPDLLRSLVGPEPEADS' A
#
# COMPACT_ATOMS: atom_id res chain seq x y z
N MET A 1 1.13 -21.12 3.23
CA MET A 1 0.05 -20.32 3.84
C MET A 1 -0.22 -19.19 2.86
N GLU A 2 -1.39 -19.14 2.23
CA GLU A 2 -1.74 -17.99 1.37
C GLU A 2 -1.79 -16.74 2.25
N LYS A 3 -1.12 -15.66 1.81
CA LYS A 3 -1.21 -14.37 2.48
C LYS A 3 -2.64 -13.85 2.27
N PRO A 4 -3.34 -13.40 3.33
CA PRO A 4 -4.66 -12.83 3.17
C PRO A 4 -4.60 -11.64 2.19
N PRO A 5 -5.65 -11.43 1.38
CA PRO A 5 -5.70 -10.34 0.42
C PRO A 5 -5.55 -9.00 1.14
N THR A 6 -4.92 -8.03 0.46
CA THR A 6 -4.76 -6.67 0.97
C THR A 6 -6.12 -6.02 1.20
N ASP A 7 -6.33 -5.52 2.41
CA ASP A 7 -7.50 -4.71 2.76
C ASP A 7 -7.27 -3.25 2.34
N VAL A 8 -7.78 -2.90 1.18
CA VAL A 8 -7.60 -1.56 0.59
C VAL A 8 -8.28 -0.47 1.42
N ALA A 9 -9.41 -0.78 2.07
CA ALA A 9 -10.12 0.19 2.90
C ALA A 9 -9.29 0.55 4.14
N LYS A 10 -8.63 -0.45 4.75
CA LYS A 10 -7.72 -0.23 5.87
C LYS A 10 -6.48 0.57 5.51
N LEU A 11 -5.94 0.37 4.30
CA LEU A 11 -4.83 1.19 3.81
C LEU A 11 -5.24 2.66 3.65
N LEU A 12 -6.45 2.92 3.14
CA LEU A 12 -6.98 4.27 3.01
C LEU A 12 -7.19 4.94 4.38
N GLU A 13 -7.75 4.21 5.36
CA GLU A 13 -7.92 4.70 6.72
C GLU A 13 -6.58 5.16 7.33
N GLN A 14 -5.55 4.32 7.23
CA GLN A 14 -4.19 4.61 7.71
C GLN A 14 -3.57 5.83 7.01
N TRP A 15 -3.83 5.99 5.71
CA TRP A 15 -3.39 7.19 4.98
C TRP A 15 -4.08 8.45 5.51
N MET A 16 -5.39 8.39 5.74
CA MET A 16 -6.14 9.53 6.25
C MET A 16 -5.73 9.93 7.68
N GLU A 17 -5.32 8.98 8.52
CA GLU A 17 -4.74 9.28 9.84
C GLU A 17 -3.48 10.17 9.73
N TRP A 18 -2.63 9.90 8.74
CA TRP A 18 -1.48 10.74 8.45
C TRP A 18 -1.88 12.12 7.93
N GLU A 19 -2.83 12.19 6.99
CA GLU A 19 -3.30 13.47 6.45
C GLU A 19 -3.94 14.38 7.51
N ARG A 20 -4.63 13.80 8.49
CA ARG A 20 -5.19 14.55 9.63
C ARG A 20 -4.15 14.93 10.68
N GLY A 21 -2.98 14.29 10.68
CA GLY A 21 -1.95 14.45 11.71
C GLY A 21 -2.21 13.65 12.98
N ASP A 22 -3.10 12.65 12.93
CA ASP A 22 -3.43 11.78 14.07
C ASP A 22 -2.29 10.79 14.36
N GLU A 23 -1.47 10.47 13.35
CA GLU A 23 -0.36 9.53 13.46
C GLU A 23 0.89 10.03 12.73
N THR A 24 2.06 9.63 13.26
CA THR A 24 3.36 10.00 12.73
C THR A 24 3.62 9.38 11.35
N PRO A 25 4.34 10.10 10.46
CA PRO A 25 4.66 9.58 9.13
C PRO A 25 5.36 8.21 9.17
N GLY A 26 6.28 8.01 10.13
CA GLY A 26 7.02 6.76 10.28
C GLY A 26 6.13 5.56 10.62
N ARG A 27 5.13 5.75 11.49
CA ARG A 27 4.18 4.69 11.85
C ARG A 27 3.23 4.39 10.70
N VAL A 28 2.67 5.41 10.03
CA VAL A 28 1.78 5.21 8.88
C VAL A 28 2.50 4.47 7.76
N LEU A 29 3.73 4.85 7.42
CA LEU A 29 4.53 4.14 6.41
C LEU A 29 4.78 2.67 6.77
N ALA A 30 5.04 2.37 8.05
CA ALA A 30 5.20 0.99 8.52
C ALA A 30 3.89 0.18 8.39
N ASN A 31 2.76 0.79 8.73
CA ASN A 31 1.43 0.18 8.61
C ASN A 31 1.07 -0.09 7.15
N LEU A 32 1.24 0.89 6.26
CA LEU A 32 0.97 0.77 4.83
C LEU A 32 1.84 -0.30 4.17
N LYS A 33 3.14 -0.33 4.51
CA LYS A 33 4.07 -1.37 4.03
C LYS A 33 3.60 -2.77 4.45
N THR A 34 3.23 -2.92 5.73
CA THR A 34 2.79 -4.20 6.29
C THR A 34 1.43 -4.61 5.72
N GLY A 35 0.53 -3.66 5.49
CA GLY A 35 -0.78 -3.86 4.88
C GLY A 35 -0.74 -4.21 3.38
N GLY A 36 0.43 -4.15 2.75
CA GLY A 36 0.61 -4.59 1.36
C GLY A 36 0.39 -3.50 0.32
N LEU A 37 0.50 -2.23 0.68
CA LEU A 37 0.47 -1.12 -0.29
C LEU A 37 1.46 -1.30 -1.46
N PRO A 38 2.72 -1.78 -1.27
CA PRO A 38 3.62 -2.00 -2.40
C PRO A 38 3.10 -3.03 -3.41
N ASP A 39 2.47 -4.10 -2.93
CA ASP A 39 1.94 -5.16 -3.79
C ASP A 39 0.70 -4.66 -4.55
N LEU A 40 -0.15 -3.87 -3.89
CA LEU A 40 -1.28 -3.18 -4.52
C LEU A 40 -0.82 -2.21 -5.61
N LEU A 41 0.20 -1.39 -5.36
CA LEU A 41 0.70 -0.46 -6.37
C LEU A 41 1.26 -1.20 -7.59
N ARG A 42 1.99 -2.30 -7.38
CA ARG A 42 2.48 -3.13 -8.49
C ARG A 42 1.35 -3.73 -9.32
N SER A 43 0.27 -4.20 -8.68
CA SER A 43 -0.86 -4.78 -9.41
C SER A 43 -1.60 -3.75 -10.26
N LEU A 44 -1.62 -2.48 -9.83
CA LEU A 44 -2.24 -1.38 -10.58
C LEU A 44 -1.43 -0.91 -11.78
N VAL A 45 -0.10 -0.97 -11.71
CA VAL A 45 0.78 -0.63 -12.86
C VAL A 45 0.65 -1.67 -13.98
N GLY A 46 0.25 -2.90 -13.64
CA GLY A 46 0.23 -4.02 -14.59
C GLY A 46 1.65 -4.53 -14.89
N PRO A 47 1.82 -5.45 -15.85
CA PRO A 47 3.15 -5.87 -16.29
C PRO A 47 3.92 -4.64 -16.81
N GLU A 48 5.20 -4.55 -16.45
CA GLU A 48 6.11 -3.55 -17.01
C GLU A 48 6.01 -3.64 -18.54
N PRO A 49 5.85 -2.52 -19.28
CA PRO A 49 5.88 -2.59 -20.73
C PRO A 49 7.20 -3.25 -21.13
N GLU A 50 7.12 -4.38 -21.83
CA GLU A 50 8.29 -5.06 -22.39
C GLU A 50 9.11 -3.98 -23.09
N ALA A 51 10.29 -3.68 -22.54
CA ALA A 51 11.20 -2.75 -23.18
C ALA A 51 11.55 -3.38 -24.54
N ASP A 52 10.95 -2.84 -25.59
CA ASP A 52 11.02 -3.31 -26.98
C ASP A 52 12.41 -3.86 -27.32
N SER A 53 12.42 -5.12 -27.77
CA SER A 53 13.58 -5.81 -28.37
C SER A 53 13.80 -5.41 -29.82
#